data_AF-A0A1Q9GK51-F1
#
_entry.id   AF-A0A1Q9GK51-F1
#
_cell.length_a   1.000
_cell.length_b   1.000
_cell.length_c   1.000
_cell.angle_alpha   90.00
_cell.angle_beta   90.00
_cell.angle_gamma   90.00
#
_symmetry.space_group_name_H-M   'P 1'
#
loop_
_entity.id
_entity.type
_entity.pdbx_description
1 polymer ?
#
loop_
_entity_poly.entity_id
_entity_poly.type
_entity_poly.pdbx_seq_one_letter_code
_entity_poly.pdbx_strand_id
1 'polypeptide(L)'
;MLLLGITFIAIGIKRVLERHELAECVDELTSAFNRKVFNRIRLRKFDLIFFDLDNFKLLNDTKGHKYGDSVLINFSHVLMKNTKKNEMIIRFGGDEFIAILQYCILLELKIF
;
A
#
# COMPACT_ATOMS: atom_id res chain seq x y z
N MET A 1 11.04 40.69 -10.83
CA MET A 1 11.63 39.66 -11.73
C MET A 1 12.37 38.58 -10.94
N LEU A 2 13.33 38.90 -10.07
CA LEU A 2 14.09 37.91 -9.26
C LEU A 2 13.21 37.06 -8.34
N LEU A 3 12.30 37.68 -7.59
CA LEU A 3 11.39 36.97 -6.67
C LEU A 3 10.52 35.94 -7.41
N LEU A 4 9.92 36.34 -8.54
CA LEU A 4 9.12 35.43 -9.39
C LEU A 4 9.95 34.22 -9.85
N GLY A 5 11.20 34.43 -10.26
CA GLY A 5 12.10 33.34 -10.66
C GLY A 5 12.35 32.34 -9.52
N ILE A 6 12.60 32.83 -8.30
CA ILE A 6 12.78 31.97 -7.11
C ILE A 6 11.50 31.18 -6.81
N THR A 7 10.32 31.81 -6.92
CA THR A 7 9.04 31.09 -6.70
C THR A 7 8.80 30.00 -7.73
N PHE A 8 9.09 30.25 -9.01
CA PHE A 8 8.96 29.23 -10.06
C PHE A 8 9.90 28.04 -9.83
N ILE A 9 11.15 28.31 -9.43
CA ILE A 9 12.12 27.26 -9.07
C ILE A 9 11.61 26.47 -7.85
N ALA A 10 11.14 27.15 -6.81
CA ALA A 10 10.61 26.50 -5.61
C ALA A 10 9.39 25.61 -5.92
N ILE A 11 8.47 26.08 -6.76
CA ILE A 11 7.31 25.29 -7.22
C ILE A 11 7.78 24.08 -8.06
N GLY A 12 8.76 24.28 -8.94
CA GLY A 12 9.35 23.21 -9.74
C GLY A 12 9.98 22.13 -8.87
N ILE A 13 10.83 22.52 -7.92
CA ILE A 13 11.46 21.61 -6.95
C ILE A 13 10.40 20.88 -6.13
N LYS A 14 9.40 21.59 -5.59
CA LYS A 14 8.31 20.98 -4.82
C LYS A 14 7.57 19.90 -5.62
N ARG A 15 7.24 20.19 -6.89
CA ARG A 15 6.56 19.22 -7.78
C ARG A 15 7.42 17.99 -8.07
N VAL A 16 8.73 18.17 -8.24
CA VAL A 16 9.66 17.04 -8.47
C VAL A 16 9.76 16.17 -7.22
N LEU A 17 9.85 16.78 -6.04
CA LEU A 17 9.87 16.06 -4.76
C LEU A 17 8.56 15.30 -4.51
N GLU A 18 7.40 15.93 -4.74
CA GLU A 18 6.09 15.28 -4.61
C GLU A 18 5.94 14.07 -5.56
N ARG A 19 6.45 14.15 -6.79
CA ARG A 19 6.44 13.00 -7.72
C ARG A 19 7.32 11.85 -7.24
N HIS A 20 8.49 12.17 -6.70
CA HIS A 20 9.37 11.17 -6.11
C HIS A 20 8.70 10.46 -4.93
N GLU A 21 8.07 11.22 -4.05
CA GLU A 21 7.33 10.65 -2.93
C GLU A 21 6.17 9.75 -3.39
N LEU A 22 5.42 10.14 -4.42
CA LEU A 22 4.32 9.33 -4.96
C LEU A 22 4.80 8.02 -5.61
N ALA A 23 5.91 8.06 -6.36
CA ALA A 23 6.53 6.86 -6.90
C ALA A 23 7.03 5.93 -5.77
N GLU A 24 7.45 6.51 -4.65
CA GLU A 24 7.86 5.79 -3.44
C GLU A 24 6.68 5.37 -2.54
N CYS A 25 5.43 5.53 -2.95
CA CYS A 25 4.27 5.10 -2.16
C CYS A 25 3.69 3.75 -2.62
N VAL A 26 4.19 3.20 -3.72
CA VAL A 26 3.76 1.91 -4.27
C VAL A 26 4.84 0.86 -3.99
N ASP A 27 4.43 -0.35 -3.64
CA ASP A 27 5.30 -1.51 -3.51
C ASP A 27 5.68 -2.02 -4.91
N GLU A 28 6.98 -2.13 -5.15
CA GLU A 28 7.54 -2.45 -6.48
C GLU A 28 7.12 -3.82 -7.01
N LEU A 29 6.87 -4.77 -6.11
CA LEU A 29 6.51 -6.14 -6.48
C LEU A 29 5.01 -6.30 -6.72
N THR A 30 4.19 -5.77 -5.81
CA THR A 30 2.77 -6.15 -5.72
C THR A 30 1.79 -5.11 -6.25
N SER A 31 2.27 -3.91 -6.60
CA SER A 31 1.44 -2.74 -6.97
C SER A 31 0.51 -2.22 -5.86
N ALA A 32 0.53 -2.82 -4.68
CA ALA A 32 -0.13 -2.28 -3.49
C ALA A 32 0.58 -0.99 -3.04
N PHE A 33 -0.04 -0.20 -2.17
CA PHE A 33 0.70 0.84 -1.47
C PHE A 33 1.76 0.20 -0.56
N ASN A 34 2.88 0.85 -0.33
CA ASN A 34 3.85 0.38 0.66
C ASN A 34 3.60 1.02 2.04
N ARG A 35 4.29 0.51 3.07
CA ARG A 35 4.13 0.95 4.47
C ARG A 35 4.25 2.45 4.71
N LYS A 36 4.94 3.22 3.85
CA LYS A 36 5.10 4.68 4.04
C LYS A 36 3.75 5.40 3.96
N VAL A 37 2.80 4.86 3.20
CA VAL A 37 1.45 5.42 3.03
C VAL A 37 0.66 5.36 4.33
N PHE A 38 0.92 4.38 5.20
CA PHE A 38 0.16 4.19 6.44
C PHE A 38 0.15 5.44 7.32
N ASN A 39 1.31 6.07 7.52
CA ASN A 39 1.45 7.30 8.32
C ASN A 39 0.83 8.54 7.64
N ARG A 40 0.50 8.46 6.35
CA ARG A 40 -0.13 9.54 5.57
C ARG A 40 -1.66 9.47 5.60
N ILE A 41 -2.25 8.41 6.15
CA ILE A 41 -3.70 8.25 6.26
C ILE A 41 -4.26 9.32 7.19
N ARG A 42 -5.22 10.12 6.69
CA ARG A 42 -5.92 11.19 7.45
C ARG A 42 -7.42 10.91 7.61
N LEU A 43 -7.84 9.66 7.42
CA LEU A 43 -9.24 9.26 7.56
C LEU A 43 -9.68 9.38 9.03
N ARG A 44 -10.84 10.00 9.26
CA ARG A 44 -11.40 10.14 10.62
C ARG A 44 -12.01 8.84 11.16
N LYS A 45 -12.54 8.01 10.26
CA LYS A 45 -13.11 6.68 10.55
C LYS A 45 -12.83 5.77 9.37
N PHE A 46 -12.38 4.56 9.65
CA PHE A 46 -12.11 3.51 8.69
C PHE A 46 -12.10 2.17 9.44
N ASP A 47 -12.32 1.09 8.70
CA ASP A 47 -12.07 -0.26 9.21
C ASP A 47 -10.69 -0.71 8.73
N LEU A 48 -9.98 -1.48 9.57
CA LEU A 48 -8.66 -1.99 9.27
C LEU A 48 -8.70 -3.51 9.36
N ILE A 49 -8.21 -4.17 8.31
CA ILE A 49 -7.97 -5.61 8.31
C ILE A 49 -6.47 -5.84 8.13
N PHE A 50 -5.89 -6.62 9.03
CA PHE A 50 -4.51 -7.07 8.92
C PHE A 50 -4.48 -8.51 8.40
N PHE A 51 -3.61 -8.76 7.43
CA PHE A 51 -3.39 -10.07 6.84
C PHE A 51 -1.93 -10.45 7.03
N ASP A 52 -1.70 -11.68 7.47
CA ASP A 52 -0.39 -12.33 7.50
C ASP A 52 -0.50 -13.63 6.69
N LEU A 53 0.45 -13.90 5.80
CA LEU A 53 0.43 -15.13 5.01
C LEU A 53 1.08 -16.26 5.82
N ASP A 54 0.24 -17.13 6.39
CA ASP A 54 0.69 -18.26 7.19
C ASP A 54 1.77 -19.10 6.47
N ASN A 55 2.86 -19.39 7.19
CA ASN A 55 3.97 -20.23 6.72
C ASN A 55 4.66 -19.73 5.43
N PHE A 56 4.59 -18.44 5.11
CA PHE A 56 5.19 -17.91 3.89
C PHE A 56 6.71 -18.14 3.79
N LYS A 57 7.42 -18.08 4.92
CA LYS A 57 8.85 -18.45 4.98
C LYS A 57 9.09 -19.91 4.55
N LEU A 58 8.32 -20.85 5.09
CA LEU A 58 8.45 -22.27 4.72
C LEU A 58 8.16 -22.49 3.23
N LEU A 59 7.19 -21.77 2.68
CA LEU A 59 6.89 -21.79 1.24
C LEU A 59 8.08 -21.29 0.41
N ASN A 60 8.71 -20.18 0.81
CA ASN A 60 9.93 -19.69 0.17
C ASN A 60 11.08 -20.69 0.27
N ASP A 61 11.28 -21.30 1.43
CA ASP A 61 12.34 -22.29 1.64
C ASP A 61 12.12 -23.55 0.79
N THR A 62 10.86 -23.92 0.54
CA THR A 62 10.49 -25.13 -0.22
C THR A 62 10.40 -24.90 -1.73
N LYS A 63 9.94 -23.73 -2.17
CA LYS A 63 9.60 -23.43 -3.57
C LYS A 63 10.46 -22.33 -4.20
N GLY A 64 11.29 -21.67 -3.40
CA GLY A 64 12.15 -20.56 -3.81
C GLY A 64 11.42 -19.21 -3.83
N HIS A 65 12.19 -18.14 -3.66
CA HIS A 65 11.67 -16.77 -3.56
C HIS A 65 10.84 -16.31 -4.76
N LYS A 66 11.20 -16.70 -5.99
CA LYS A 66 10.41 -16.34 -7.18
C LYS A 66 8.96 -16.88 -7.12
N TYR A 67 8.79 -18.04 -6.48
CA TYR A 67 7.45 -18.59 -6.26
C TYR A 67 6.70 -17.81 -5.19
N GLY A 68 7.36 -17.45 -4.08
CA GLY A 68 6.79 -16.57 -3.07
C GLY A 68 6.40 -15.20 -3.62
N ASP A 69 7.23 -14.61 -4.49
CA ASP A 69 6.92 -13.36 -5.18
C ASP A 69 5.62 -13.47 -6.00
N SER A 70 5.45 -14.59 -6.70
CA SER A 70 4.22 -14.87 -7.46
C SER A 70 2.99 -14.98 -6.55
N VAL A 71 3.15 -15.58 -5.36
CA VAL A 71 2.09 -15.66 -4.34
C VAL A 71 1.73 -14.27 -3.83
N LEU A 72 2.70 -13.43 -3.51
CA LEU A 72 2.48 -12.05 -3.04
C LEU A 72 1.77 -11.19 -4.09
N ILE A 73 2.18 -11.29 -5.35
CA ILE A 73 1.54 -10.61 -6.48
C ILE A 73 0.09 -11.05 -6.62
N ASN A 74 -0.17 -12.35 -6.55
CA ASN A 74 -1.51 -12.89 -6.70
C ASN A 74 -2.41 -12.50 -5.51
N PHE A 75 -1.88 -12.57 -4.29
CA PHE A 75 -2.60 -12.16 -3.09
C PHE A 75 -2.99 -10.68 -3.14
N SER A 76 -2.04 -9.80 -3.50
CA SER A 76 -2.30 -8.38 -3.74
C SER A 76 -3.39 -8.16 -4.79
N HIS A 77 -3.34 -8.87 -5.92
CA HIS A 77 -4.38 -8.79 -6.94
C HIS A 77 -5.77 -9.20 -6.43
N VAL A 78 -5.84 -10.28 -5.64
CA VAL A 78 -7.09 -10.72 -5.02
C VAL A 78 -7.63 -9.64 -4.11
N LEU A 79 -6.80 -9.05 -3.24
CA LEU A 79 -7.21 -7.95 -2.38
C LEU A 79 -7.70 -6.74 -3.19
N MET A 80 -6.91 -6.28 -4.17
CA MET A 80 -7.25 -5.12 -5.00
C MET A 80 -8.56 -5.29 -5.78
N LYS A 81 -8.83 -6.50 -6.29
CA LYS A 81 -10.08 -6.83 -7.00
C LYS A 81 -11.31 -6.75 -6.09
N ASN A 82 -11.13 -6.98 -4.80
CA ASN A 82 -12.21 -6.95 -3.80
C ASN A 82 -12.31 -5.61 -3.06
N THR A 83 -11.43 -4.64 -3.33
CA THR A 83 -11.50 -3.29 -2.76
C THR A 83 -12.16 -2.29 -3.69
N LYS A 84 -12.84 -1.31 -3.09
CA LYS A 84 -13.45 -0.16 -3.78
C LYS A 84 -12.43 0.95 -4.03
N LYS A 85 -12.81 1.91 -4.87
CA LYS A 85 -11.96 3.07 -5.27
C LYS A 85 -11.41 3.90 -4.09
N ASN A 86 -12.13 3.96 -2.97
CA ASN A 86 -11.74 4.75 -1.80
C ASN A 86 -11.11 3.90 -0.67
N GLU A 87 -10.82 2.64 -0.96
CA GLU A 87 -10.19 1.69 -0.05
C GLU A 87 -8.74 1.49 -0.49
N MET A 88 -7.87 1.11 0.44
CA MET A 88 -6.42 1.01 0.18
C MET A 88 -5.91 -0.35 0.62
N ILE A 89 -5.13 -0.99 -0.24
CA ILE A 89 -4.31 -2.16 0.11
C ILE A 89 -2.88 -1.69 0.29
N ILE A 90 -2.31 -2.00 1.45
CA ILE A 90 -0.95 -1.62 1.84
C ILE A 90 -0.17 -2.90 2.12
N ARG A 91 0.93 -3.14 1.42
CA ARG A 91 1.91 -4.13 1.84
C ARG A 91 2.77 -3.52 2.95
N PHE A 92 2.57 -4.00 4.17
CA PHE A 92 3.16 -3.42 5.37
C PHE A 92 4.54 -4.03 5.67
N GLY A 93 4.64 -5.34 5.51
CA GLY A 93 5.84 -6.15 5.74
C GLY A 93 6.25 -6.97 4.52
N GLY A 94 7.01 -8.04 4.73
CA GLY A 94 7.40 -8.96 3.65
C GLY A 94 6.18 -9.70 3.08
N ASP A 95 5.36 -10.23 3.98
CA ASP A 95 4.19 -11.06 3.77
C ASP A 95 2.93 -10.51 4.45
N GLU A 96 3.06 -9.36 5.11
CA GLU A 96 1.99 -8.68 5.82
C GLU A 96 1.29 -7.65 4.93
N PHE A 97 -0.04 -7.69 4.90
CA PHE A 97 -0.88 -6.70 4.20
C PHE A 97 -1.89 -6.05 5.16
N ILE A 98 -2.23 -4.81 4.87
CA ILE A 98 -3.28 -4.06 5.56
C ILE A 98 -4.28 -3.58 4.51
N ALA A 99 -5.56 -3.87 4.75
CA ALA A 99 -6.66 -3.22 4.04
C ALA A 99 -7.23 -2.10 4.91
N ILE A 100 -7.29 -0.90 4.36
CA ILE A 100 -7.99 0.25 4.93
C ILE A 100 -9.30 0.40 4.15
N LEU A 101 -10.40 0.08 4.82
CA LEU A 101 -11.71 0.01 4.22
C LEU A 101 -12.58 1.20 4.63
N GLN A 102 -13.58 1.51 3.80
CA GLN A 102 -14.58 2.49 4.16
C GLN A 102 -15.32 2.00 5.41
N TYR A 103 -15.35 2.84 6.45
CA TYR A 103 -16.04 2.53 7.71
C TYR A 103 -17.48 2.09 7.46
N CYS A 104 -17.83 0.90 7.93
CA CYS A 104 -19.18 0.36 7.86
C CYS A 104 -19.62 -0.16 9.23
N ILE A 105 -20.68 0.44 9.80
CA ILE A 105 -21.24 0.06 11.11
C ILE A 105 -21.76 -1.39 11.12
N LEU A 106 -22.08 -1.95 9.95
CA LEU A 106 -22.77 -3.24 9.80
C LEU A 106 -21.84 -4.43 9.58
N LEU A 107 -20.52 -4.25 9.52
CA LEU A 107 -19.60 -5.38 9.42
C LEU A 107 -19.26 -5.92 10.82
N GLU A 108 -19.96 -6.98 11.23
CA GLU A 108 -19.29 -7.99 12.04
C GLU A 108 -18.21 -8.63 11.17
N LEU A 109 -16.97 -8.17 11.32
CA LEU A 109 -15.80 -8.83 10.73
C LEU A 109 -15.62 -10.19 11.39
N LYS A 110 -16.34 -11.21 10.91
CA LYS A 110 -15.99 -12.61 11.14
C LYS A 110 -14.82 -12.95 10.23
N ILE A 111 -13.63 -12.66 10.72
CA ILE A 111 -12.40 -13.26 10.22
C ILE A 111 -12.46 -14.72 10.69
N PHE A 112 -12.44 -15.67 9.74
CA PHE A 112 -12.48 -17.11 10.02
C PHE A 112 -11.29 -17.55 10.87
#